data_AF-A0A523IAP1-F1
#
_entry.id   AF-A0A523IAP1-F1
#
_cell.length_a   1.000
_cell.length_b   1.000
_cell.length_c   1.000
_cell.angle_alpha   90.00
_cell.angle_beta   90.00
_cell.angle_gamma   90.00
#
_symmetry.space_group_name_H-M   'P 1'
#
loop_
_entity.id
_entity.type
_entity.pdbx_description
1 polymer ?
#
loop_
_entity_poly.entity_id
_entity_poly.type
_entity_poly.pdbx_seq_one_letter_code
_entity_poly.pdbx_strand_id
1 'polypeptide(L)'
;MKTRFLILSILSLLLFTKLAANEKYWQQFVHYKMDVMLLPVEHALTGTQMIEYKNNSPDTLRKIFLHLYPNAYRNNNTIYASEARKYYRKVLPSMKDAGYIEIESFRIINSDSSVQEKSLSAFHVNDTILEAELPDPLPPGGELKVELSFYLK
;
A
#
# COMPACT_ATOMS: atom_id res chain seq x y z
N MET A 1 -44.57 -29.76 -29.07
CA MET A 1 -43.58 -28.73 -29.44
C MET A 1 -43.26 -27.75 -28.29
N LYS A 2 -44.25 -27.31 -27.49
CA LYS A 2 -44.05 -26.35 -26.39
C LYS A 2 -43.13 -26.83 -25.25
N THR A 3 -43.16 -28.12 -24.92
CA THR A 3 -42.33 -28.72 -23.85
C THR A 3 -40.84 -28.84 -24.19
N ARG A 4 -40.49 -29.07 -25.47
CA ARG A 4 -39.08 -29.10 -25.93
C ARG A 4 -38.44 -27.71 -25.94
N PHE A 5 -39.22 -26.67 -26.24
CA PHE A 5 -38.77 -25.28 -26.18
C PHE A 5 -38.51 -24.83 -24.73
N LEU A 6 -39.35 -25.28 -23.78
CA LEU A 6 -39.18 -25.01 -22.35
C LEU A 6 -37.89 -25.64 -21.80
N ILE A 7 -37.59 -26.88 -22.19
CA ILE A 7 -36.38 -27.60 -21.77
C ILE A 7 -35.12 -26.94 -22.33
N LEU A 8 -35.10 -26.50 -23.60
CA LEU A 8 -33.97 -25.77 -24.16
C LEU A 8 -33.74 -24.42 -23.48
N SER A 9 -34.82 -23.72 -23.09
CA SER A 9 -34.72 -22.43 -22.40
C SER A 9 -34.16 -22.58 -20.97
N ILE A 10 -34.55 -23.64 -20.25
CA ILE A 10 -34.01 -24.00 -18.92
C ILE A 10 -32.54 -24.44 -19.02
N LEU A 11 -32.18 -25.20 -20.06
CA LEU A 11 -30.79 -25.62 -20.29
C LEU A 11 -29.88 -24.42 -20.63
N SER A 12 -30.37 -23.47 -21.44
CA SER A 12 -29.69 -22.20 -21.73
C SER A 12 -29.47 -21.36 -20.46
N LEU A 13 -30.49 -21.26 -19.59
CA LEU A 13 -30.40 -20.51 -18.33
C LEU A 13 -29.36 -21.11 -17.36
N LEU A 14 -29.20 -22.45 -17.35
CA LEU A 14 -28.19 -23.16 -16.55
C LEU A 14 -26.75 -23.01 -17.09
N LEU A 15 -26.58 -22.68 -18.37
CA LEU A 15 -25.27 -22.35 -18.96
C LEU A 15 -24.82 -20.92 -18.62
N PHE A 16 -25.75 -19.98 -18.41
CA PHE A 16 -25.44 -18.60 -18.02
C PHE A 16 -25.03 -18.42 -16.56
N THR A 17 -25.37 -19.35 -15.65
CA THR A 17 -25.01 -19.26 -14.22
C THR A 17 -23.55 -19.53 -13.90
N LYS A 18 -22.70 -19.86 -14.89
CA LYS A 18 -21.25 -20.03 -14.70
C LYS A 18 -20.43 -18.75 -14.91
N LEU A 19 -21.07 -17.62 -15.23
CA LEU A 19 -20.46 -16.28 -15.12
C LEU A 19 -20.57 -15.71 -13.68
N ALA A 20 -20.50 -16.57 -12.67
CA ALA A 20 -20.24 -16.10 -11.32
C ALA A 20 -18.77 -15.67 -11.27
N ALA A 21 -18.53 -14.37 -11.20
CA ALA A 21 -17.23 -13.74 -11.01
C ALA A 21 -16.61 -14.25 -9.70
N ASN A 22 -15.94 -15.40 -9.78
CA ASN A 22 -15.07 -15.89 -8.74
C ASN A 22 -13.67 -15.45 -9.13
N GLU A 23 -13.39 -14.14 -8.99
CA GLU A 23 -12.01 -13.69 -9.03
C GLU A 23 -11.27 -14.50 -7.96
N LYS A 24 -10.31 -15.30 -8.42
CA LYS A 24 -9.52 -16.14 -7.53
C LYS A 24 -8.87 -15.21 -6.52
N TYR A 25 -9.23 -15.35 -5.26
CA TYR A 25 -8.65 -14.56 -4.17
C TYR A 25 -7.14 -14.56 -4.28
N TRP A 26 -6.54 -13.37 -4.24
CA TRP A 26 -5.10 -13.17 -4.29
C TRP A 26 -4.68 -12.23 -3.16
N GLN A 27 -3.43 -12.36 -2.74
CA GLN A 27 -2.81 -11.52 -1.72
C GLN A 27 -1.38 -11.22 -2.16
N GLN A 28 -0.95 -9.96 -2.05
CA GLN A 28 0.43 -9.60 -2.35
C GLN A 28 1.41 -10.33 -1.43
N PHE A 29 2.56 -10.69 -1.98
CA PHE A 29 3.67 -11.17 -1.15
C PHE A 29 4.58 -9.99 -0.83
N VAL A 30 4.83 -9.80 0.47
CA VAL A 30 5.62 -8.69 0.98
C VAL A 30 6.50 -9.21 2.11
N HIS A 31 7.82 -9.08 1.96
CA HIS A 31 8.80 -9.44 2.97
C HIS A 31 9.56 -8.20 3.40
N TYR A 32 9.77 -8.05 4.70
CA TYR A 32 10.42 -6.87 5.27
C TYR A 32 11.71 -7.26 5.97
N LYS A 33 12.77 -6.53 5.67
CA LYS A 33 14.00 -6.51 6.47
C LYS A 33 14.22 -5.09 6.96
N MET A 34 14.34 -4.92 8.27
CA MET A 34 14.52 -3.61 8.89
C MET A 34 15.72 -3.62 9.82
N ASP A 35 16.45 -2.51 9.83
CA ASP A 35 17.47 -2.20 10.84
C ASP A 35 17.04 -0.89 11.51
N VAL A 36 16.73 -0.94 12.81
CA VAL A 36 16.06 0.14 13.53
C VAL A 36 16.77 0.41 14.85
N MET A 37 17.06 1.69 15.09
CA MET A 37 17.68 2.18 16.31
C MET A 37 16.67 3.04 17.09
N LEU A 38 16.55 2.74 18.38
CA LEU A 38 15.83 3.57 19.33
C LEU A 38 16.71 4.75 19.77
N LEU A 39 16.14 5.96 19.76
CA LEU A 39 16.73 7.19 20.26
C LEU A 39 15.99 7.60 21.55
N PRO A 40 16.42 7.14 22.74
CA PRO A 40 15.63 7.28 23.96
C PRO A 40 15.43 8.73 24.42
N VAL A 41 16.42 9.60 24.17
CA VAL A 41 16.35 11.03 24.55
C VAL A 41 15.33 11.78 23.69
N GLU A 42 15.21 11.40 22.42
CA GLU A 42 14.30 12.04 21.46
C GLU A 42 12.90 11.43 21.45
N HIS A 43 12.73 10.30 22.13
CA HIS A 43 11.53 9.46 22.06
C HIS A 43 11.22 9.05 20.60
N ALA A 44 12.26 8.74 19.82
CA ALA A 44 12.18 8.51 18.39
C ALA A 44 12.84 7.19 17.97
N LEU A 45 12.54 6.71 16.77
CA LEU A 45 13.27 5.66 16.07
C LEU A 45 13.87 6.21 14.78
N THR A 46 15.03 5.71 14.39
CA THR A 46 15.55 5.87 13.03
C THR A 46 15.90 4.50 12.47
N GLY A 47 15.81 4.33 11.16
CA GLY A 47 16.13 3.04 10.59
C GLY A 47 16.13 3.00 9.08
N THR A 48 16.52 1.84 8.58
CA THR A 48 16.44 1.47 7.17
C THR A 48 15.51 0.28 7.01
N GLN A 49 14.84 0.20 5.87
CA GLN A 49 13.91 -0.86 5.54
C GLN A 49 14.10 -1.26 4.08
N MET A 50 14.20 -2.56 3.85
CA MET A 50 14.06 -3.20 2.54
C MET A 50 12.74 -3.97 2.52
N ILE A 51 11.98 -3.79 1.45
CA ILE A 51 10.76 -4.51 1.16
C ILE A 51 10.99 -5.32 -0.12
N GLU A 52 10.88 -6.64 -0.04
CA GLU A 52 10.77 -7.48 -1.23
C GLU A 52 9.28 -7.67 -1.53
N TYR A 53 8.86 -7.23 -2.71
CA TYR A 53 7.46 -7.18 -3.11
C TYR A 53 7.25 -8.02 -4.37
N LYS A 54 6.23 -8.85 -4.36
CA LYS A 54 5.78 -9.59 -5.54
C LYS A 54 4.32 -9.31 -5.83
N ASN A 55 4.06 -8.91 -7.07
CA ASN A 55 2.71 -8.65 -7.55
C ASN A 55 1.96 -9.95 -7.81
N ASN A 56 1.13 -10.39 -6.87
CA ASN A 56 0.24 -11.54 -7.04
C ASN A 56 -1.14 -11.14 -7.61
N SER A 57 -1.36 -9.86 -7.90
CA SER A 57 -2.58 -9.38 -8.58
C SER A 57 -2.68 -9.94 -9.99
N PRO A 58 -3.90 -10.18 -10.52
CA PRO A 58 -4.11 -10.41 -11.94
C PRO A 58 -3.81 -9.16 -12.79
N ASP A 59 -3.69 -7.99 -12.18
CA ASP A 59 -3.44 -6.72 -12.86
C ASP A 59 -1.96 -6.30 -12.83
N THR A 60 -1.53 -5.62 -13.89
CA THR A 60 -0.23 -4.95 -13.95
C THR A 60 -0.26 -3.66 -13.13
N LEU A 61 0.63 -3.55 -12.14
CA LEU A 61 0.74 -2.36 -11.31
C LEU A 61 1.60 -1.29 -11.97
N ARG A 62 1.25 -0.03 -11.75
CA ARG A 62 2.03 1.15 -12.17
C ARG A 62 2.47 2.01 -11.01
N LYS A 63 1.89 1.79 -9.83
CA LYS A 63 2.18 2.49 -8.59
C LYS A 63 2.27 1.52 -7.45
N ILE A 64 2.97 1.93 -6.40
CA ILE A 64 2.91 1.28 -5.09
C ILE A 64 2.48 2.28 -4.02
N PHE A 65 1.85 1.76 -2.99
CA PHE A 65 1.36 2.54 -1.86
C PHE A 65 1.91 1.96 -0.57
N LEU A 66 2.31 2.84 0.35
CA LEU A 66 2.80 2.49 1.67
C LEU A 66 2.04 3.30 2.72
N HIS A 67 1.60 2.62 3.77
CA HIS A 67 0.96 3.30 4.89
C HIS A 67 2.00 3.90 5.83
N LEU A 68 1.85 5.19 6.07
CA LEU A 68 2.61 6.01 7.01
C LEU A 68 1.71 6.38 8.20
N TYR A 69 1.12 5.38 8.86
CA TYR A 69 0.15 5.58 9.94
C TYR A 69 0.58 6.53 11.07
N PRO A 70 1.87 6.61 11.47
CA PRO A 70 2.30 7.60 12.45
C PRO A 70 1.89 9.03 12.07
N ASN A 71 1.85 9.37 10.78
CA ASN A 71 1.43 10.70 10.31
C ASN A 71 0.01 11.08 10.71
N ALA A 72 -0.86 10.12 11.07
CA ALA A 72 -2.20 10.41 11.60
C ALA A 72 -2.15 11.30 12.85
N TYR A 73 -1.04 11.25 13.60
CA TYR A 73 -0.81 11.99 14.84
C TYR A 73 0.13 13.19 14.65
N ARG A 74 0.52 13.52 13.40
CA ARG A 74 1.51 14.55 13.09
C ARG A 74 1.08 15.92 13.57
N ASN A 75 -0.20 16.22 13.43
CA ASN A 75 -0.81 17.45 13.90
C ASN A 75 -2.33 17.30 13.99
N ASN A 76 -2.95 18.39 14.38
CA ASN A 76 -4.38 18.51 14.61
C ASN A 76 -5.21 18.70 13.31
N ASN A 77 -4.59 18.73 12.14
CA ASN A 77 -5.26 18.96 10.85
C ASN A 77 -5.28 17.72 9.95
N THR A 78 -4.81 16.57 10.44
CA THR A 78 -4.88 15.29 9.70
C THR A 78 -6.33 14.85 9.53
N ILE A 79 -6.59 14.00 8.53
CA ILE A 79 -7.91 13.41 8.30
C ILE A 79 -8.36 12.69 9.58
N TYR A 80 -7.47 11.90 10.18
CA TYR A 80 -7.74 11.21 11.44
C TYR A 80 -8.11 12.19 12.57
N ALA A 81 -7.35 13.27 12.77
CA ALA A 81 -7.64 14.27 13.80
C ALA A 81 -9.01 14.95 13.57
N SER A 82 -9.34 15.26 12.32
CA SER A 82 -10.63 15.84 11.94
C SER A 82 -11.79 14.89 12.28
N GLU A 83 -11.70 13.63 11.88
CA GLU A 83 -12.72 12.61 12.17
C GLU A 83 -12.83 12.29 13.66
N ALA A 84 -11.69 12.19 14.36
CA ALA A 84 -11.60 11.97 15.79
C ALA A 84 -12.38 13.02 16.59
N ARG A 85 -12.26 14.31 16.21
CA ARG A 85 -13.05 15.38 16.83
C ARG A 85 -14.52 15.30 16.46
N LYS A 86 -14.80 15.16 15.16
CA LYS A 86 -16.16 15.25 14.62
C LYS A 86 -17.06 14.13 15.13
N TYR A 87 -16.57 12.90 15.13
CA TYR A 87 -17.39 11.72 15.42
C TYR A 87 -17.15 11.13 16.80
N TYR A 88 -15.92 11.22 17.32
CA TYR A 88 -15.52 10.51 18.54
C TYR A 88 -15.30 11.41 19.76
N ARG A 89 -15.40 12.74 19.60
CA ARG A 89 -15.14 13.75 20.65
C ARG A 89 -13.82 13.50 21.41
N LYS A 90 -12.82 12.93 20.74
CA LYS A 90 -11.53 12.63 21.35
C LYS A 90 -10.75 13.91 21.58
N VAL A 91 -10.13 14.02 22.76
CA VAL A 91 -9.05 14.99 23.01
C VAL A 91 -7.84 14.51 22.23
N LEU A 92 -7.32 15.35 21.36
CA LEU A 92 -6.13 15.03 20.58
C LEU A 92 -4.87 15.32 21.39
N PRO A 93 -3.77 14.60 21.10
CA PRO A 93 -2.49 14.85 21.73
C PRO A 93 -2.06 16.31 21.61
N SER A 94 -1.27 16.77 22.58
CA SER A 94 -0.62 18.07 22.44
C SER A 94 0.38 18.02 21.29
N MET A 95 0.69 19.16 20.66
CA MET A 95 1.71 19.22 19.59
C MET A 95 3.10 18.76 20.06
N LYS A 96 3.36 18.76 21.38
CA LYS A 96 4.61 18.25 21.97
C LYS A 96 4.72 16.73 21.86
N ASP A 97 3.57 16.04 21.88
CA ASP A 97 3.45 14.58 21.83
C ASP A 97 3.01 14.10 20.44
N ALA A 98 3.21 14.93 19.40
CA ALA A 98 2.87 14.59 18.03
C ALA A 98 3.78 13.47 17.52
N GLY A 99 3.17 12.41 17.01
CA GLY A 99 3.86 11.30 16.36
C GLY A 99 3.85 11.47 14.85
N TYR A 100 4.95 11.15 14.18
CA TYR A 100 5.04 11.22 12.72
C TYR A 100 6.19 10.40 12.17
N ILE A 101 6.10 10.03 10.90
CA ILE A 101 7.21 9.39 10.18
C ILE A 101 7.66 10.25 9.01
N GLU A 102 8.95 10.47 8.93
CA GLU A 102 9.63 11.14 7.83
C GLU A 102 10.44 10.13 7.04
N ILE A 103 10.25 10.13 5.72
CA ILE A 103 10.99 9.28 4.80
C ILE A 103 12.14 10.10 4.26
N GLU A 104 13.36 9.73 4.64
CA GLU A 104 14.58 10.47 4.31
C GLU A 104 15.16 10.03 2.96
N SER A 105 14.97 8.76 2.62
CA SER A 105 15.35 8.20 1.32
C SER A 105 14.35 7.15 0.86
N PHE A 106 14.17 7.01 -0.47
CA PHE A 106 13.26 6.04 -1.05
C PHE A 106 13.75 5.62 -2.44
N ARG A 107 13.91 4.33 -2.67
CA ARG A 107 14.36 3.75 -3.93
C ARG A 107 13.53 2.53 -4.28
N ILE A 108 13.28 2.36 -5.58
CA ILE A 108 12.67 1.16 -6.15
C ILE A 108 13.70 0.51 -7.06
N ILE A 109 13.93 -0.79 -6.88
CA ILE A 109 14.89 -1.60 -7.62
C ILE A 109 14.11 -2.73 -8.28
N ASN A 110 14.09 -2.77 -9.62
CA ASN A 110 13.44 -3.84 -10.38
C ASN A 110 14.43 -4.99 -10.62
N SER A 111 13.93 -6.23 -10.64
CA SER A 111 14.75 -7.44 -10.83
C SER A 111 15.33 -7.55 -12.26
N ASP A 112 14.63 -6.99 -13.25
CA ASP A 112 14.92 -7.19 -14.68
C ASP A 112 15.74 -6.08 -15.34
N SER A 113 16.03 -4.99 -14.63
CA SER A 113 16.74 -3.84 -15.19
C SER A 113 17.96 -3.48 -14.35
N SER A 114 19.11 -3.41 -15.01
CA SER A 114 20.32 -2.78 -14.48
C SER A 114 19.97 -1.43 -13.85
N VAL A 115 20.10 -1.37 -12.52
CA VAL A 115 19.93 -0.22 -11.61
C VAL A 115 19.58 1.10 -12.32
N GLN A 116 18.28 1.42 -12.41
CA GLN A 116 17.86 2.81 -12.63
C GLN A 116 17.72 3.47 -11.27
N GLU A 117 18.77 4.16 -10.85
CA GLU A 117 18.85 4.90 -9.61
C GLU A 117 17.98 6.18 -9.69
N LYS A 118 16.65 6.05 -9.52
CA LYS A 118 15.75 7.21 -9.44
C LYS A 118 15.40 7.48 -7.98
N SER A 119 16.34 8.10 -7.26
CA SER A 119 16.38 8.04 -5.79
C SER A 119 15.65 9.15 -5.02
N LEU A 120 15.18 10.26 -5.60
CA LEU A 120 14.69 11.39 -4.77
C LEU A 120 13.47 12.18 -5.31
N SER A 121 12.79 11.74 -6.38
CA SER A 121 11.62 12.45 -6.94
C SER A 121 10.41 11.57 -7.24
N ALA A 122 10.36 10.35 -6.67
CA ALA A 122 9.47 9.29 -7.15
C ALA A 122 8.18 9.07 -6.34
N PHE A 123 8.00 9.77 -5.20
CA PHE A 123 6.83 9.56 -4.36
C PHE A 123 6.19 10.86 -3.85
N HIS A 124 4.90 10.76 -3.52
CA HIS A 124 4.09 11.79 -2.91
C HIS A 124 3.47 11.24 -1.62
N VAL A 125 3.53 12.02 -0.53
CA VAL A 125 2.87 11.66 0.74
C VAL A 125 1.61 12.50 0.89
N ASN A 126 0.47 11.82 0.97
CA ASN A 126 -0.82 12.39 1.30
C ASN A 126 -1.29 11.85 2.65
N ASP A 127 -1.13 12.66 3.71
CA ASP A 127 -1.42 12.31 5.10
C ASP A 127 -0.69 11.01 5.54
N THR A 128 -1.42 9.89 5.57
CA THR A 128 -0.92 8.58 6.00
C THR A 128 -0.59 7.64 4.85
N ILE A 129 -0.57 8.13 3.61
CA ILE A 129 -0.32 7.30 2.42
C ILE A 129 0.84 7.91 1.65
N LEU A 130 1.88 7.12 1.46
CA LEU A 130 2.91 7.36 0.46
C LEU A 130 2.50 6.65 -0.83
N GLU A 131 2.47 7.38 -1.93
CA GLU A 131 2.21 6.91 -3.29
C GLU A 131 3.48 7.09 -4.12
N ALA A 132 3.96 6.05 -4.79
CA ALA A 132 5.12 6.13 -5.68
C ALA A 132 4.81 5.52 -7.06
N GLU A 133 5.19 6.24 -8.11
CA GLU A 133 5.14 5.72 -9.47
C GLU A 133 6.26 4.70 -9.68
N LEU A 134 5.93 3.57 -10.29
CA LEU A 134 6.92 2.56 -10.64
C LEU A 134 7.69 3.02 -11.89
N PRO A 135 9.03 2.87 -11.92
CA PRO A 135 9.82 3.17 -13.12
C PRO A 135 9.37 2.35 -14.33
N ASP A 136 9.06 1.07 -14.09
CA ASP A 136 8.51 0.13 -15.07
C ASP A 136 7.21 -0.48 -14.54
N PRO A 137 6.23 -0.79 -15.41
CA PRO A 137 5.03 -1.52 -14.99
C PRO A 137 5.39 -2.89 -14.41
N LEU A 138 4.78 -3.26 -13.28
CA LEU A 138 5.02 -4.54 -12.61
C LEU A 138 3.91 -5.53 -12.99
N PRO A 139 4.14 -6.46 -13.93
CA PRO A 139 3.12 -7.42 -14.36
C PRO A 139 2.76 -8.41 -13.25
N PRO A 140 1.65 -9.18 -13.40
CA PRO A 140 1.36 -10.32 -12.54
C PRO A 140 2.56 -11.27 -12.44
N GLY A 141 2.91 -11.63 -11.20
CA GLY A 141 4.08 -12.44 -10.85
C GLY A 141 5.41 -11.68 -10.79
N GLY A 142 5.45 -10.41 -11.23
CA GLY A 142 6.66 -9.58 -11.20
C GLY A 142 7.12 -9.23 -9.78
N GLU A 143 8.43 -9.00 -9.63
CA GLU A 143 9.07 -8.75 -8.34
C GLU A 143 9.90 -7.46 -8.37
N LEU A 144 9.85 -6.70 -7.28
CA LEU A 144 10.69 -5.52 -7.06
C LEU A 144 11.15 -5.43 -5.60
N LYS A 145 12.14 -4.58 -5.38
CA LYS A 145 12.59 -4.19 -4.04
C LYS A 145 12.34 -2.71 -3.81
N VAL A 146 11.90 -2.38 -2.61
CA VAL A 146 11.81 -0.99 -2.13
C VAL A 146 12.80 -0.83 -1.00
N GLU A 147 13.70 0.13 -1.11
CA GLU A 147 14.61 0.51 -0.03
C GLU A 147 14.26 1.91 0.45
N LEU A 148 14.17 2.10 1.77
CA LEU A 148 13.93 3.40 2.36
C LEU A 148 14.66 3.57 3.69
N SER A 149 14.93 4.82 4.06
CA SER A 149 15.33 5.20 5.40
C SER A 149 14.30 6.17 6.00
N PHE A 150 14.12 6.09 7.31
CA PHE A 150 13.10 6.86 8.00
C PHE A 150 13.54 7.36 9.37
N TYR A 151 12.91 8.46 9.78
CA TYR A 151 12.85 8.94 11.15
C TYR A 151 11.40 8.88 11.63
N LEU A 152 11.17 8.26 12.78
CA LEU A 152 9.86 8.10 13.41
C LEU A 152 9.88 8.78 14.78
N LYS A 153 8.97 9.73 14.99
CA LYS A 153 8.71 10.35 16.29
C LYS A 153 7.37 9.89 16.85
#